data_AF-A0A3B8WPD7-F1
#
_entry.id   AF-A0A3B8WPD7-F1
#
_cell.length_a   1.000
_cell.length_b   1.000
_cell.length_c   1.000
_cell.angle_alpha   90.00
_cell.angle_beta   90.00
_cell.angle_gamma   90.00
#
_symmetry.space_group_name_H-M   'P 1'
#
loop_
_entity.id
_entity.type
_entity.pdbx_description
1 polymer ?
#
loop_
_entity_poly.entity_id
_entity_poly.type
_entity_poly.pdbx_seq_one_letter_code
_entity_poly.pdbx_strand_id
1 'polypeptide(L)' 'MTTATDIASDLQLPSLPEVILRALDACHSGQSYREISRIVSADTALVTRLLALTSSALYHRGAPSHSVEQALLRLGTR' A
#
# COMPACT_ATOMS: atom_id res chain seq x y z
N MET A 1 37.44 -1.36 -26.82
CA MET A 1 37.12 -0.30 -25.84
C MET A 1 35.67 -0.50 -25.46
N THR A 2 35.47 -0.95 -24.22
CA THR A 2 34.29 -1.70 -23.78
C THR A 2 33.15 -0.78 -23.35
N THR A 3 31.96 -1.22 -23.72
CA THR A 3 30.60 -0.73 -23.47
C THR A 3 30.32 -0.24 -22.04
N ALA A 4 29.85 1.01 -21.89
CA ALA A 4 29.41 1.56 -20.58
C ALA A 4 28.09 2.34 -20.63
N THR A 5 27.31 2.30 -21.72
CA THR A 5 26.13 3.18 -21.88
C THR A 5 24.90 2.46 -22.44
N ASP A 6 24.55 1.29 -21.89
CA ASP A 6 23.34 0.59 -22.34
C ASP A 6 22.60 -0.13 -21.19
N ILE A 7 22.40 0.56 -20.06
CA ILE A 7 21.60 0.06 -18.92
C ILE A 7 20.69 1.20 -18.45
N ALA A 8 19.89 1.82 -19.32
CA ALA A 8 18.91 2.82 -18.87
C ALA A 8 17.79 3.16 -19.86
N SER A 9 17.87 2.72 -21.13
CA SER A 9 17.01 3.29 -22.17
C SER A 9 15.64 2.64 -22.30
N ASP A 10 15.44 1.45 -21.72
CA ASP A 10 14.24 0.63 -21.94
C ASP A 10 13.54 0.23 -20.63
N LEU A 11 13.91 0.85 -19.51
CA LEU A 11 13.24 0.63 -18.23
C LEU A 11 11.92 1.42 -18.21
N GLN A 12 10.90 0.90 -18.89
CA GLN A 12 9.54 1.42 -18.74
C GLN A 12 9.12 1.24 -17.28
N LEU A 13 9.06 2.35 -16.53
CA LEU A 13 8.47 2.31 -15.21
C LEU A 13 7.00 1.92 -15.37
N PRO A 14 6.52 0.90 -14.65
CA PRO A 14 5.10 0.57 -14.64
C PRO A 14 4.33 1.80 -14.15
N SER A 15 3.20 2.08 -14.80
CA SER A 15 2.30 3.13 -14.32
C SER A 15 1.82 2.78 -12.91
N LEU A 16 1.80 3.77 -12.03
CA LEU A 16 1.29 3.57 -10.68
C LEU A 16 -0.22 3.33 -10.74
N PRO A 17 -0.75 2.22 -10.18
CA PRO A 17 -2.18 1.98 -10.14
C PRO A 17 -2.92 3.13 -9.48
N GLU A 18 -4.04 3.57 -10.09
CA GLU A 18 -4.85 4.70 -9.60
C GLU A 18 -5.30 4.51 -8.14
N VAL A 19 -5.57 3.26 -7.74
CA VAL A 19 -5.93 2.93 -6.35
C VAL A 19 -4.85 3.32 -5.34
N ILE A 20 -3.56 3.18 -5.69
CA ILE A 20 -2.44 3.56 -4.82
C ILE A 20 -2.38 5.08 -4.69
N LEU A 21 -2.54 5.80 -5.81
CA LEU A 21 -2.57 7.26 -5.82
C LEU A 21 -3.70 7.81 -4.95
N ARG A 22 -4.93 7.27 -5.12
CA ARG A 22 -6.08 7.69 -4.31
C ARG A 22 -5.92 7.36 -2.83
N ALA A 23 -5.35 6.21 -2.50
CA ALA A 23 -5.10 5.84 -1.11
C ALA A 23 -4.06 6.77 -0.46
N LEU A 24 -2.98 7.08 -1.18
CA LEU A 24 -1.94 8.01 -0.73
C LEU A 24 -2.50 9.41 -0.51
N ASP A 25 -3.29 9.92 -1.46
CA ASP A 25 -3.93 11.23 -1.36
C ASP A 25 -4.91 11.31 -0.18
N ALA A 26 -5.69 10.26 0.05
CA ALA A 26 -6.59 10.16 1.20
C ALA A 26 -5.83 10.20 2.54
N CYS A 27 -4.69 9.52 2.65
CA CYS A 27 -3.83 9.58 3.83
C CYS A 27 -3.28 11.00 4.05
N HIS A 28 -2.74 11.65 3.02
CA HIS A 28 -2.22 13.01 3.11
C HIS A 28 -3.28 14.04 3.46
N SER A 29 -4.49 13.88 2.91
CA SER A 29 -5.63 14.74 3.18
C SER A 29 -6.26 14.52 4.56
N GLY A 30 -5.77 13.55 5.34
CA GLY A 30 -6.30 13.25 6.67
C GLY A 30 -7.71 12.68 6.65
N GLN A 31 -8.08 11.98 5.57
CA GLN A 31 -9.38 11.32 5.45
C GLN A 31 -9.56 10.27 6.55
N SER A 32 -10.81 9.96 6.87
CA SER A 32 -11.11 8.94 7.87
C SER A 32 -10.64 7.56 7.41
N TYR A 33 -10.28 6.68 8.37
CA TYR A 33 -9.87 5.30 8.07
C TYR A 33 -10.95 4.52 7.29
N ARG A 34 -12.23 4.89 7.40
CA ARG A 34 -13.32 4.29 6.62
C ARG A 34 -13.18 4.60 5.13
N GLU A 35 -12.77 5.82 4.80
CA GLU A 35 -12.61 6.24 3.41
C GLU A 35 -11.34 5.69 2.80
N ILE A 36 -10.27 5.60 3.59
CA ILE A 36 -9.06 4.87 3.19
C ILE A 36 -9.39 3.38 2.97
N SER A 37 -10.18 2.76 3.87
CA SER A 37 -10.63 1.37 3.72
C SER A 37 -11.36 1.17 2.40
N ARG A 38 -12.36 2.01 2.09
CA ARG A 38 -13.13 1.95 0.85
C ARG A 38 -12.26 2.07 -0.41
N ILE A 39 -11.23 2.91 -0.40
CA ILE A 39 -10.31 3.05 -1.54
C ILE A 39 -9.46 1.79 -1.69
N VAL A 40 -8.86 1.31 -0.60
CA VAL A 40 -8.00 0.12 -0.59
C VAL A 40 -8.77 -1.14 -0.97
N SER A 41 -10.01 -1.29 -0.51
CA SER A 41 -10.87 -2.43 -0.82
C SER A 41 -11.22 -2.57 -2.30
N ALA A 42 -10.97 -1.55 -3.13
CA ALA A 42 -11.13 -1.66 -4.58
C ALA A 42 -10.04 -2.52 -5.25
N ASP A 43 -8.95 -2.84 -4.55
CA ASP A 43 -7.83 -3.64 -5.06
C ASP A 43 -7.45 -4.79 -4.12
N THR A 44 -7.71 -6.02 -4.55
CA THR A 44 -7.46 -7.23 -3.76
C THR A 44 -5.98 -7.46 -3.46
N ALA A 45 -5.07 -7.09 -4.37
CA ALA A 45 -3.63 -7.26 -4.14
C ALA A 45 -3.14 -6.29 -3.05
N LEU A 46 -3.66 -5.07 -3.04
CA LEU A 46 -3.39 -4.08 -2.01
C LEU A 46 -3.94 -4.53 -0.65
N VAL A 47 -5.19 -5.02 -0.61
CA VAL A 47 -5.78 -5.61 0.61
C VAL A 47 -4.92 -6.73 1.16
N THR A 48 -4.49 -7.67 0.31
CA THR A 48 -3.68 -8.82 0.73
C THR A 48 -2.34 -8.37 1.32
N ARG A 49 -1.67 -7.40 0.67
CA ARG A 49 -0.43 -6.81 1.17
C ARG A 49 -0.62 -6.08 2.49
N LEU A 50 -1.70 -5.32 2.64
CA LEU A 50 -2.03 -4.61 3.88
C LEU A 50 -2.22 -5.58 5.05
N LEU A 51 -3.02 -6.63 4.86
CA LEU A 51 -3.25 -7.65 5.90
C LEU A 51 -1.96 -8.40 6.25
N ALA A 52 -1.15 -8.77 5.25
CA ALA A 52 0.15 -9.40 5.48
C ALA A 52 1.10 -8.49 6.29
N LEU A 53 1.09 -7.18 6.01
CA LEU A 53 1.91 -6.20 6.71
C LEU A 53 1.57 -6.15 8.22
N THR A 54 0.30 -6.20 8.60
CA THR A 54 -0.13 -6.22 10.02
C THR A 54 0.30 -7.48 10.78
N SER A 55 0.61 -8.55 10.04
CA SER A 55 1.08 -9.82 10.58
C SER A 55 2.61 -9.91 10.63
N SER A 56 3.31 -8.92 10.07
CA SER A 56 4.77 -8.84 10.13
C SER A 56 5.27 -8.56 11.55
N ALA A 57 6.49 -9.00 11.86
CA ALA A 57 7.08 -8.89 13.20
C ALA A 57 7.09 -7.44 13.75
N LEU A 58 7.16 -6.43 12.87
CA LEU A 58 7.16 -5.02 13.27
C LEU A 58 5.77 -4.54 13.76
N TYR A 59 4.70 -5.05 13.17
CA TYR A 59 3.32 -4.62 13.44
C TYR A 59 2.50 -5.67 14.19
N HIS A 60 3.07 -6.86 14.44
CA HIS A 60 2.41 -7.93 15.17
C HIS A 60 2.28 -7.58 16.66
N ARG A 61 1.10 -7.08 17.05
CA ARG A 61 0.73 -6.78 18.44
C ARG A 61 -0.58 -7.50 18.80
N GLY A 62 -0.54 -8.83 18.81
CA GLY A 62 -1.69 -9.68 19.15
C GLY A 62 -2.31 -10.40 17.95
N ALA A 63 -3.61 -10.68 18.02
CA ALA A 63 -4.32 -11.50 17.03
C ALA A 63 -4.20 -10.96 15.58
N PRO A 64 -4.31 -11.81 14.54
CA PRO A 64 -4.32 -11.37 13.15
C PRO A 64 -5.46 -10.37 12.88
N SER A 65 -5.26 -9.41 11.97
CA SER A 65 -6.37 -8.58 11.49
C SER A 65 -7.18 -9.35 10.45
N HIS A 66 -8.50 -9.35 10.59
CA HIS A 66 -9.41 -10.03 9.67
C HIS A 66 -10.17 -9.07 8.74
N SER A 67 -9.99 -7.74 8.90
CA SER A 67 -10.57 -6.73 8.04
C SER A 67 -9.59 -5.59 7.74
N VAL A 68 -9.85 -4.86 6.65
CA VAL A 68 -9.07 -3.68 6.25
C VAL A 68 -9.16 -2.59 7.32
N GLU A 69 -10.32 -2.38 7.93
CA GLU A 69 -10.52 -1.40 9.00
C GLU A 69 -9.70 -1.75 10.24
N GLN A 70 -9.67 -3.02 10.65
CA GLN A 70 -8.84 -3.48 11.77
C GLN A 70 -7.35 -3.29 11.46
N ALA A 71 -6.95 -3.56 10.22
CA ALA A 71 -5.58 -3.32 9.76
C ALA A 71 -5.23 -1.82 9.83
N LEU A 72 -6.09 -0.95 9.32
CA LEU A 72 -5.87 0.51 9.34
C LEU A 72 -5.88 1.07 10.76
N LEU A 73 -6.73 0.58 11.66
CA LEU A 73 -6.71 0.97 13.08
C LEU A 73 -5.40 0.59 13.77
N ARG A 74 -4.77 -0.52 13.36
CA ARG A 74 -3.48 -0.96 13.89
C ARG A 74 -2.30 -0.19 13.32
N LEU A 75 -2.32 0.05 12.01
CA LEU A 75 -1.22 0.71 11.29
C LEU A 75 -1.26 2.23 11.47
N GLY A 76 -2.43 2.79 11.78
CA GLY A 76 -2.67 4.22 11.68
C GLY A 76 -2.90 4.65 10.23
N THR A 77 -3.24 5.93 10.07
CA THR A 77 -3.51 6.55 8.77
C THR A 77 -2.55 7.70 8.45
N ARG A 78 -1.44 7.80 9.19
CA ARG A 78 -0.41 8.85 9.08
C ARG A 78 0.98 8.28 9.28
#